data_AF-A0A949ZSI8-F1
#
_entry.id   AF-A0A949ZSI8-F1
#
_cell.length_a   1.000
_cell.length_b   1.000
_cell.length_c   1.000
_cell.angle_alpha   90.00
_cell.angle_beta   90.00
_cell.angle_gamma   90.00
#
_symmetry.space_group_name_H-M   'P 1'
#
loop_
_entity.id
_entity.type
_entity.pdbx_description
1 polymer ?
#
loop_
_entity_poly.entity_id
_entity_poly.type
_entity_poly.pdbx_seq_one_letter_code
_entity_poly.pdbx_strand_id
1 'polypeptide(L)'
;MRTVPERALQSAGPAAARGLVLLALLIMLILVGVGALGAAEVWSTTLKREREAQLLFVGEQYRRAIGDYWRMSPGRRAYPPSIDVLLTDDRFPNPVHHLRRVYRDPMTEAGDFEPILQANAMIGVHSTSTDAPMKKTNFPPRLAQFENAESYAAWQFIFVPVGVNFNPAGLNQPANPNAPSPFNQGPAPGVAVPQAPTGR
;
A
#
# COMPACT_ATOMS: atom_id res chain seq x y z
N MET A 1 -37.40 -16.43 94.06
CA MET A 1 -36.25 -16.94 93.29
C MET A 1 -36.43 -16.49 91.85
N ARG A 2 -35.46 -15.75 91.31
CA ARG A 2 -35.55 -14.96 90.06
C ARG A 2 -35.55 -15.84 88.81
N THR A 3 -36.35 -15.46 87.83
CA THR A 3 -36.38 -15.96 86.46
C THR A 3 -35.07 -15.60 85.74
N VAL A 4 -34.50 -16.58 85.04
CA VAL A 4 -33.33 -16.40 84.17
C VAL A 4 -33.86 -16.13 82.75
N PRO A 5 -33.48 -15.03 82.08
CA PRO A 5 -33.86 -14.83 80.68
C PRO A 5 -32.88 -15.58 79.77
N GLU A 6 -33.40 -16.53 78.98
CA GLU A 6 -32.68 -17.07 77.83
C GLU A 6 -32.51 -15.98 76.77
N ARG A 7 -31.26 -15.58 76.52
CA ARG A 7 -30.92 -14.79 75.34
C ARG A 7 -30.75 -15.73 74.17
N ALA A 8 -31.75 -15.76 73.29
CA ALA A 8 -31.65 -16.37 71.98
C ALA A 8 -30.51 -15.72 71.19
N LEU A 9 -29.49 -16.51 70.84
CA LEU A 9 -28.45 -16.14 69.90
C LEU A 9 -29.08 -16.03 68.51
N GLN A 10 -29.43 -14.82 68.09
CA GLN A 10 -29.74 -14.53 66.69
C GLN A 10 -28.46 -14.67 65.87
N SER A 11 -28.23 -15.86 65.34
CA SER A 11 -27.24 -16.13 64.30
C SER A 11 -27.69 -15.42 63.02
N ALA A 12 -27.10 -14.25 62.74
CA ALA A 12 -27.26 -13.56 61.47
C ALA A 12 -26.77 -14.49 60.35
N GLY A 13 -27.71 -14.98 59.54
CA GLY A 13 -27.46 -15.98 58.50
C GLY A 13 -26.57 -15.48 57.34
N PRO A 14 -26.14 -16.40 56.45
CA PRO A 14 -25.09 -16.23 55.42
C PRO A 14 -25.43 -15.27 54.25
N ALA A 15 -26.35 -14.32 54.44
CA ALA A 15 -26.76 -13.35 53.44
C ALA A 15 -25.62 -12.41 53.02
N ALA A 16 -24.76 -12.00 53.97
CA ALA A 16 -23.58 -11.18 53.68
C ALA A 16 -22.55 -11.91 52.81
N ALA A 17 -22.36 -13.22 53.02
CA ALA A 17 -21.44 -14.04 52.23
C ALA A 17 -21.90 -14.19 50.77
N ARG A 18 -23.22 -14.33 50.54
CA ARG A 18 -23.80 -14.39 49.18
C ARG A 18 -23.62 -13.07 48.42
N GLY A 19 -23.78 -11.93 49.09
CA GLY A 19 -23.54 -10.61 48.48
C GLY A 19 -22.08 -10.42 48.07
N LEU A 20 -21.13 -10.89 48.90
CA LEU A 20 -19.69 -10.82 48.63
C LEU A 20 -19.27 -11.68 47.45
N VAL A 21 -19.85 -12.89 47.31
CA VAL A 21 -19.62 -13.77 46.15
C VAL A 21 -20.15 -13.15 44.86
N LEU A 22 -21.35 -12.54 44.89
CA LEU A 22 -21.90 -11.82 43.74
C LEU A 22 -21.03 -10.61 43.34
N LEU A 23 -20.52 -9.86 44.32
CA LEU A 23 -19.60 -8.74 44.08
C LEU A 23 -18.28 -9.22 43.46
N ALA A 24 -17.68 -10.28 44.00
CA ALA A 24 -16.45 -10.86 43.47
C ALA A 24 -16.65 -11.37 42.03
N LEU A 25 -17.79 -11.99 41.74
CA LEU A 25 -18.14 -12.47 40.40
C LEU A 25 -18.36 -11.31 39.42
N LEU A 26 -19.00 -10.22 39.86
CA LEU A 26 -19.16 -9.01 39.06
C LEU A 26 -17.81 -8.36 38.73
N ILE A 27 -16.92 -8.24 39.73
CA ILE A 27 -15.57 -7.70 39.54
C ILE A 27 -14.77 -8.58 38.57
N MET A 28 -14.84 -9.91 38.71
CA MET A 28 -14.17 -10.83 37.80
C MET A 28 -14.69 -10.71 36.37
N LEU A 29 -16.01 -10.56 36.19
CA LEU A 29 -16.62 -10.36 34.87
C LEU A 29 -16.17 -9.03 34.23
N ILE A 30 -16.09 -7.95 35.04
CA ILE A 30 -15.58 -6.66 34.59
C ILE A 30 -14.11 -6.78 34.16
N LEU A 31 -13.26 -7.45 34.94
CA LEU A 31 -11.85 -7.65 34.62
C LEU A 31 -11.65 -8.44 33.30
N VAL A 32 -12.45 -9.50 33.09
CA VAL A 32 -12.45 -10.26 31.84
C VAL A 32 -12.93 -9.41 30.67
N GLY A 33 -14.00 -8.63 30.86
CA GLY A 33 -14.53 -7.73 29.83
C GLY A 33 -13.54 -6.64 29.41
N VAL A 34 -12.85 -6.02 30.37
CA VAL A 34 -11.82 -5.00 30.11
C VAL A 34 -10.60 -5.62 29.41
N GLY A 35 -10.20 -6.83 29.81
CA GLY A 35 -9.09 -7.55 29.16
C GLY A 35 -9.34 -7.89 27.69
N ALA A 36 -10.59 -8.12 27.29
CA ALA A 36 -10.95 -8.48 25.92
C ALA A 36 -10.89 -7.31 24.92
N LEU A 37 -11.07 -6.06 25.37
CA LEU A 37 -11.19 -4.89 24.48
C LEU A 37 -9.86 -4.52 23.78
N GLY A 38 -8.70 -4.87 24.35
CA GLY A 38 -7.40 -4.52 23.76
C GLY A 38 -6.98 -5.35 22.55
N ALA A 39 -7.61 -6.50 22.30
CA ALA A 39 -7.17 -7.44 21.26
C ALA A 39 -7.55 -7.01 19.83
N ALA A 40 -8.63 -6.23 19.66
CA ALA A 40 -9.17 -5.90 18.34
C ALA A 40 -8.28 -4.94 17.53
N GLU A 41 -7.62 -3.99 18.20
CA GLU A 41 -6.85 -2.93 17.52
C GLU A 41 -5.49 -3.40 16.99
N VAL A 42 -4.95 -4.47 17.59
CA VAL A 42 -3.71 -5.12 17.11
C VAL A 42 -3.96 -5.83 15.76
N TRP A 43 -5.17 -6.34 15.54
CA TRP A 43 -5.52 -7.06 14.32
C TRP A 43 -5.70 -6.13 13.11
N SER A 44 -6.33 -4.96 13.27
CA SER A 44 -6.51 -4.00 12.17
C SER A 44 -5.16 -3.49 11.65
N THR A 45 -4.23 -3.20 12.55
CA THR A 45 -2.87 -2.76 12.22
C THR A 45 -2.10 -3.85 11.46
N THR A 46 -2.24 -5.11 11.89
CA THR A 46 -1.58 -6.25 11.23
C THR A 46 -2.11 -6.45 9.82
N LEU A 47 -3.44 -6.43 9.64
CA LEU A 47 -4.07 -6.55 8.33
C LEU A 47 -3.66 -5.40 7.38
N LYS A 48 -3.58 -4.16 7.87
CA LYS A 48 -3.14 -3.03 7.06
C LYS A 48 -1.70 -3.21 6.57
N ARG A 49 -0.80 -3.70 7.44
CA ARG A 49 0.60 -4.03 7.05
C ARG A 49 0.66 -5.14 6.01
N GLU A 50 -0.15 -6.18 6.14
CA GLU A 50 -0.20 -7.27 5.16
C GLU A 50 -0.69 -6.78 3.79
N ARG A 51 -1.78 -5.99 3.77
CA ARG A 51 -2.28 -5.35 2.54
C ARG A 51 -1.22 -4.45 1.91
N GLU A 52 -0.48 -3.68 2.72
CA GLU A 52 0.58 -2.80 2.23
C GLU A 52 1.75 -3.58 1.62
N ALA A 53 2.19 -4.65 2.28
CA ALA A 53 3.21 -5.54 1.74
C ALA A 53 2.74 -6.18 0.42
N GLN A 54 1.47 -6.58 0.36
CA GLN A 54 0.87 -7.11 -0.86
C GLN A 54 0.77 -6.05 -1.97
N LEU A 55 0.42 -4.81 -1.64
CA LEU A 55 0.39 -3.68 -2.59
C LEU A 55 1.78 -3.48 -3.22
N LEU A 56 2.82 -3.42 -2.40
CA LEU A 56 4.21 -3.28 -2.87
C LEU A 56 4.64 -4.47 -3.73
N PHE A 57 4.28 -5.69 -3.32
CA PHE A 57 4.58 -6.89 -4.09
C PHE A 57 3.90 -6.87 -5.46
N VAL A 58 2.59 -6.61 -5.49
CA VAL A 58 1.78 -6.58 -6.71
C VAL A 58 2.21 -5.44 -7.64
N GLY A 59 2.40 -4.23 -7.11
CA GLY A 59 2.87 -3.09 -7.90
C GLY A 59 4.24 -3.35 -8.54
N GLU A 60 5.14 -4.04 -7.84
CA GLU A 60 6.42 -4.47 -8.39
C GLU A 60 6.25 -5.53 -9.51
N GLN A 61 5.25 -6.42 -9.44
CA GLN A 61 4.94 -7.34 -10.54
C GLN A 61 4.52 -6.57 -11.80
N TYR A 62 3.62 -5.59 -11.67
CA TYR A 62 3.22 -4.74 -12.80
C TYR A 62 4.40 -3.97 -13.39
N ARG A 63 5.20 -3.32 -12.53
CA ARG A 63 6.40 -2.58 -12.96
C ARG A 63 7.39 -3.48 -13.72
N ARG A 64 7.59 -4.71 -13.25
CA ARG A 64 8.46 -5.69 -13.92
C ARG A 64 7.89 -6.13 -15.27
N ALA A 65 6.60 -6.48 -15.32
CA ALA A 65 5.92 -6.89 -16.54
C ALA A 65 5.98 -5.80 -17.63
N ILE A 66 5.75 -4.54 -17.26
CA ILE A 66 5.89 -3.40 -18.18
C ILE A 66 7.33 -3.29 -18.69
N GLY A 67 8.31 -3.46 -17.79
CA GLY A 67 9.72 -3.45 -18.16
C GLY A 67 10.11 -4.60 -19.10
N ASP A 68 9.58 -5.81 -18.87
CA ASP A 68 9.80 -6.98 -19.73
C ASP A 68 9.18 -6.74 -21.12
N TYR A 69 7.94 -6.26 -21.18
CA TYR A 69 7.26 -5.88 -22.43
C TYR A 69 8.07 -4.84 -23.23
N TRP A 70 8.58 -3.82 -22.55
CA TRP A 70 9.40 -2.78 -23.18
C TRP A 70 10.72 -3.32 -23.73
N ARG A 71 11.37 -4.25 -23.01
CA ARG A 71 12.64 -4.88 -23.43
C ARG A 71 12.46 -5.85 -24.58
N MET A 72 11.36 -6.62 -24.59
CA MET A 72 11.10 -7.64 -25.60
C MET A 72 10.54 -7.06 -26.90
N SER A 73 10.07 -5.81 -26.91
CA SER A 73 9.44 -5.18 -28.09
C SER A 73 10.34 -5.27 -29.34
N PRO A 74 9.90 -5.97 -30.40
CA PRO A 74 10.69 -6.13 -31.63
C PRO A 74 10.74 -4.80 -32.40
N GLY A 75 11.90 -4.15 -32.41
CA GLY A 75 12.12 -2.88 -33.09
C GLY A 75 12.08 -1.67 -32.15
N ARG A 76 11.05 -0.81 -32.28
CA ARG A 76 10.93 0.40 -31.44
C ARG A 76 10.46 0.03 -30.05
N ARG A 77 11.23 0.44 -29.04
CA ARG A 77 10.88 0.24 -27.63
C ARG A 77 9.62 1.04 -27.31
N ALA A 78 8.56 0.34 -26.95
CA ALA A 78 7.24 0.92 -26.68
C ALA A 78 6.68 0.37 -25.37
N TYR A 79 5.84 1.17 -24.72
CA TYR A 79 5.08 0.76 -23.55
C TYR A 79 3.81 0.01 -23.97
N PRO A 80 3.26 -0.87 -23.12
CA PRO A 80 2.02 -1.58 -23.40
C PRO A 80 0.83 -0.62 -23.45
N PRO A 81 -0.19 -0.85 -24.30
CA PRO A 81 -1.37 0.01 -24.34
C PRO A 81 -2.36 -0.27 -23.21
N SER A 82 -2.39 -1.51 -22.68
CA SER A 82 -3.29 -1.91 -21.59
C SER A 82 -2.69 -3.04 -20.74
N ILE A 83 -3.35 -3.37 -19.63
CA ILE A 83 -2.98 -4.49 -18.75
C ILE A 83 -3.19 -5.84 -19.47
N ASP A 84 -4.20 -5.97 -20.32
CA ASP A 84 -4.51 -7.24 -21.02
C ASP A 84 -3.35 -7.71 -21.90
N VAL A 85 -2.64 -6.77 -22.52
CA VAL A 85 -1.46 -7.05 -23.34
C VAL A 85 -0.28 -7.56 -22.50
N LEU A 86 -0.23 -7.23 -21.20
CA LEU A 86 0.74 -7.83 -20.29
C LEU A 86 0.41 -9.28 -19.96
N LEU A 87 -0.87 -9.66 -19.99
CA LEU A 87 -1.27 -11.04 -19.80
C LEU A 87 -0.89 -11.85 -21.02
N THR A 88 -1.32 -11.44 -22.21
CA THR A 88 -1.06 -12.19 -23.45
C THR A 88 -0.54 -11.25 -24.53
N ASP A 89 0.72 -11.45 -24.90
CA ASP A 89 1.38 -10.69 -25.94
C ASP A 89 1.45 -11.51 -27.25
N ASP A 90 0.51 -11.23 -28.16
CA ASP A 90 0.38 -11.91 -29.45
C ASP A 90 1.32 -11.36 -30.54
N ARG A 91 2.24 -10.45 -30.19
CA ARG A 91 3.21 -9.88 -31.15
C ARG A 91 4.28 -10.88 -31.59
N PHE A 92 4.37 -12.03 -30.91
CA PHE A 92 5.34 -13.08 -31.17
C PHE A 92 4.66 -14.32 -31.78
N PRO A 93 5.39 -15.14 -32.56
CA PRO A 93 4.85 -16.40 -33.09
C PRO A 93 4.33 -17.37 -32.03
N ASN A 94 4.85 -17.27 -30.81
CA ASN A 94 4.32 -17.95 -29.64
C ASN A 94 3.92 -16.88 -28.60
N PRO A 95 2.67 -16.86 -28.10
CA PRO A 95 2.23 -15.85 -27.15
C PRO A 95 3.14 -15.79 -25.92
N VAL A 96 3.54 -14.58 -25.54
CA VAL A 96 4.39 -14.34 -24.36
C VAL A 96 3.52 -13.76 -23.24
N HIS A 97 3.68 -14.28 -22.02
CA HIS A 97 2.98 -13.78 -20.84
C HIS A 97 3.95 -13.01 -19.95
N HIS A 98 3.82 -11.68 -19.89
CA HIS A 98 4.66 -10.82 -19.04
C HIS A 98 4.13 -10.77 -17.59
N LEU A 99 2.83 -10.97 -17.42
CA LEU A 99 2.14 -11.00 -16.14
C LEU A 99 1.39 -12.32 -15.98
N ARG A 100 1.57 -12.98 -14.82
CA ARG A 100 0.96 -14.30 -14.56
C ARG A 100 -0.57 -14.26 -14.45
N ARG A 101 -1.11 -13.16 -13.92
CA ARG A 101 -2.54 -12.92 -13.71
C ARG A 101 -2.78 -11.43 -13.45
N VAL A 102 -3.99 -10.95 -13.71
CA VAL A 102 -4.42 -9.65 -13.19
C VAL A 102 -4.46 -9.73 -11.66
N TYR A 103 -3.72 -8.85 -11.01
CA TYR A 103 -3.73 -8.73 -9.56
C TYR A 103 -4.67 -7.61 -9.14
N ARG A 104 -5.42 -7.85 -8.07
CA ARG A 104 -6.29 -6.86 -7.46
C ARG A 104 -5.55 -5.95 -6.51
N ASP A 105 -6.01 -4.72 -6.39
CA ASP A 105 -5.55 -3.75 -5.40
C ASP A 105 -6.05 -4.14 -4.00
N PRO A 106 -5.16 -4.46 -3.03
CA PRO A 106 -5.56 -4.86 -1.69
C PRO A 106 -6.06 -3.68 -0.82
N MET A 107 -5.90 -2.43 -1.27
CA MET A 107 -6.31 -1.24 -0.52
C MET A 107 -7.70 -0.73 -0.87
N THR A 108 -8.29 -1.18 -1.97
CA THR A 108 -9.58 -0.70 -2.48
C THR A 108 -10.60 -1.82 -2.52
N GLU A 109 -11.87 -1.50 -2.29
CA GLU A 109 -12.95 -2.50 -2.34
C GLU A 109 -13.26 -2.95 -3.77
N ALA A 110 -13.16 -2.02 -4.73
CA ALA A 110 -13.24 -2.35 -6.17
C ALA A 110 -12.13 -3.32 -6.57
N GLY A 111 -10.94 -3.17 -5.98
CA GLY A 111 -9.80 -4.04 -6.21
C GLY A 111 -9.13 -3.80 -7.56
N ASP A 112 -9.37 -2.68 -8.21
CA ASP A 112 -8.79 -2.34 -9.51
C ASP A 112 -7.67 -1.30 -9.36
N PHE A 113 -6.57 -1.53 -10.09
CA PHE A 113 -5.48 -0.56 -10.21
C PHE A 113 -5.79 0.43 -11.34
N GLU A 114 -5.47 1.70 -11.12
CA GLU A 114 -5.59 2.72 -12.15
C GLU A 114 -4.30 2.75 -13.01
N PRO A 115 -4.42 2.61 -14.34
CA PRO A 115 -3.28 2.66 -15.23
C PRO A 115 -2.79 4.09 -15.42
N ILE A 116 -1.48 4.30 -15.26
CA ILE A 116 -0.84 5.58 -15.55
C ILE A 116 -0.51 5.60 -17.04
N LEU A 117 -1.20 6.46 -17.79
CA LEU A 117 -1.03 6.60 -19.22
C LEU A 117 -0.15 7.80 -19.58
N GLN A 118 0.76 7.59 -20.52
CA GLN A 118 1.52 8.65 -21.18
C GLN A 118 1.52 8.45 -22.68
N ALA A 119 1.10 9.49 -23.42
CA ALA A 119 0.97 9.44 -24.87
C ALA A 119 0.23 8.18 -25.36
N ASN A 120 -0.85 7.82 -24.66
CA ASN A 120 -1.70 6.64 -24.91
C ASN A 120 -1.02 5.27 -24.66
N ALA A 121 0.07 5.24 -23.89
CA ALA A 121 0.72 4.00 -23.47
C ALA A 121 0.85 3.94 -21.94
N MET A 122 0.61 2.77 -21.37
CA MET A 122 0.65 2.53 -19.94
C MET A 122 2.10 2.38 -19.46
N ILE A 123 2.55 3.35 -18.66
CA ILE A 123 3.91 3.39 -18.11
C ILE A 123 4.00 2.80 -16.69
N GLY A 124 2.84 2.64 -16.03
CA GLY A 124 2.76 2.16 -14.66
C GLY A 124 1.32 2.00 -14.21
N VAL A 125 1.17 1.68 -12.92
CA VAL A 125 -0.12 1.58 -12.24
C VAL A 125 -0.03 2.22 -10.85
N HIS A 126 -1.15 2.69 -10.31
CA HIS A 126 -1.26 3.09 -8.90
C HIS A 126 -2.59 2.63 -8.29
N SER A 127 -2.63 2.60 -6.97
CA SER A 127 -3.87 2.40 -6.21
C SER A 127 -4.72 3.67 -6.26
N THR A 128 -6.04 3.55 -6.18
CA THR A 128 -6.95 4.70 -6.01
C THR A 128 -7.19 5.06 -4.54
N SER A 129 -6.60 4.32 -3.61
CA SER A 129 -6.78 4.54 -2.18
C SER A 129 -6.11 5.84 -1.70
N THR A 130 -6.90 6.66 -0.99
CA THR A 130 -6.45 7.89 -0.35
C THR A 130 -5.88 7.66 1.06
N ASP A 131 -5.83 6.41 1.52
CA ASP A 131 -5.34 6.09 2.86
C ASP A 131 -3.85 6.37 3.00
N ALA A 132 -3.47 6.86 4.18
CA ALA A 132 -2.08 7.13 4.51
C ALA A 132 -1.27 5.82 4.65
N PRO A 133 -0.10 5.72 3.99
CA PRO A 133 0.80 4.59 4.13
C PRO A 133 1.39 4.48 5.54
N MET A 134 1.60 3.24 5.98
CA MET A 134 2.32 2.95 7.21
C MET A 134 3.83 2.99 7.00
N LYS A 135 4.32 2.47 5.87
CA LYS A 135 5.74 2.52 5.51
C LYS A 135 6.10 3.87 4.90
N LYS A 136 6.97 4.61 5.58
CA LYS A 136 7.46 5.93 5.12
C LYS A 136 8.93 5.94 4.69
N THR A 137 9.70 4.94 5.11
CA THR A 137 11.17 4.90 4.93
C THR A 137 11.66 3.50 4.58
N ASN A 138 12.95 3.40 4.25
CA ASN A 138 13.65 2.15 3.93
C ASN A 138 13.02 1.45 2.71
N PHE A 139 12.76 2.24 1.67
CA PHE A 139 12.38 1.70 0.36
C PHE A 139 13.64 1.34 -0.43
N PRO A 140 13.60 0.31 -1.28
CA PRO A 140 14.68 0.06 -2.21
C PRO A 140 14.84 1.27 -3.15
N PRO A 141 16.03 1.52 -3.74
CA PRO A 141 16.27 2.71 -4.58
C PRO A 141 15.26 2.90 -5.72
N ARG A 142 14.71 1.80 -6.27
CA ARG A 142 13.69 1.83 -7.32
C ARG A 142 12.32 2.35 -6.87
N LEU A 143 12.05 2.33 -5.57
CA LEU A 143 10.81 2.78 -4.93
C LEU A 143 11.05 3.96 -3.98
N ALA A 144 12.22 4.61 -4.05
CA ALA A 144 12.58 5.73 -3.17
C ALA A 144 11.58 6.90 -3.28
N GLN A 145 10.92 7.04 -4.44
CA GLN A 145 9.86 8.03 -4.65
C GLN A 145 8.61 7.85 -3.78
N PHE A 146 8.48 6.71 -3.08
CA PHE A 146 7.36 6.44 -2.17
C PHE A 146 7.61 6.98 -0.75
N GLU A 147 8.84 7.41 -0.47
CA GLU A 147 9.19 7.96 0.84
C GLU A 147 8.37 9.21 1.13
N ASN A 148 7.80 9.26 2.34
CA ASN A 148 6.95 10.36 2.81
C ASN A 148 5.71 10.64 1.95
N ALA A 149 5.27 9.70 1.12
CA ALA A 149 4.01 9.80 0.41
C ALA A 149 2.83 9.94 1.39
N GLU A 150 1.90 10.82 1.07
CA GLU A 150 0.74 11.10 1.91
C GLU A 150 -0.38 10.06 1.76
N SER A 151 -0.43 9.37 0.62
CA SER A 151 -1.46 8.37 0.30
C SER A 151 -0.91 7.20 -0.53
N TYR A 152 -1.61 6.06 -0.54
CA TYR A 152 -1.29 4.96 -1.45
C TYR A 152 -1.48 5.32 -2.93
N ALA A 153 -2.33 6.30 -3.25
CA ALA A 153 -2.45 6.84 -4.60
C ALA A 153 -1.16 7.53 -5.10
N ALA A 154 -0.35 8.07 -4.18
CA ALA A 154 0.96 8.61 -4.53
C ALA A 154 2.02 7.51 -4.77
N TRP A 155 1.74 6.25 -4.43
CA TRP A 155 2.62 5.13 -4.75
C TRP A 155 2.43 4.67 -6.19
N GLN A 156 3.14 5.35 -7.08
CA GLN A 156 3.06 5.11 -8.53
C GLN A 156 4.13 4.10 -8.97
N PHE A 157 3.70 2.91 -9.37
CA PHE A 157 4.57 1.83 -9.81
C PHE A 157 4.90 1.97 -11.29
N ILE A 158 5.86 2.84 -11.59
CA ILE A 158 6.22 3.21 -12.96
C ILE A 158 7.52 2.52 -13.38
N PHE A 159 7.57 2.01 -14.61
CA PHE A 159 8.80 1.55 -15.22
C PHE A 159 9.46 2.70 -15.98
N VAL A 160 10.66 3.08 -15.57
CA VAL A 160 11.50 4.07 -16.25
C VAL A 160 12.74 3.35 -16.76
N PRO A 161 13.05 3.40 -18.07
CA PRO A 161 14.27 2.81 -18.60
C PRO A 161 15.49 3.60 -18.14
N VAL A 162 16.61 2.89 -17.97
CA VAL A 162 17.88 3.50 -17.58
C VAL A 162 18.30 4.61 -18.55
N GLY A 163 18.79 5.73 -18.03
CA GLY A 163 19.17 6.91 -18.82
C GLY A 163 18.02 7.88 -19.12
N VAL A 164 16.78 7.54 -18.75
CA VAL A 164 15.66 8.49 -18.76
C VAL A 164 15.43 8.99 -17.34
N ASN A 165 15.44 10.30 -17.14
CA ASN A 165 15.11 10.89 -15.86
C ASN A 165 13.59 11.01 -15.77
N PHE A 166 13.02 10.53 -14.68
CA PHE A 166 11.59 10.63 -14.42
C PHE A 166 11.34 11.58 -13.25
N ASN A 167 10.46 12.56 -13.46
CA ASN A 167 9.99 13.50 -12.45
C ASN A 167 8.55 13.13 -12.03
N PRO A 168 8.37 12.43 -10.88
CA PRO A 168 7.04 12.03 -10.40
C PRO A 168 6.12 13.22 -10.10
N ALA A 169 6.68 14.38 -9.76
CA ALA A 169 5.88 15.58 -9.49
C ALA A 169 5.11 16.09 -10.72
N GLY A 170 5.55 15.71 -11.93
CA GLY A 170 4.86 16.04 -13.18
C GLY A 170 3.57 15.25 -13.40
N LEU A 171 3.38 14.11 -12.72
CA LEU A 171 2.16 13.31 -12.83
C LEU A 171 1.03 13.79 -11.92
N ASN A 172 1.37 14.49 -10.83
CA ASN A 172 0.40 14.98 -9.84
C ASN A 172 -0.04 16.43 -10.10
N GLN A 173 0.37 17.04 -11.21
CA GLN A 173 -0.04 18.41 -11.57
C GLN A 173 -1.26 18.38 -12.51
N PRO A 174 -2.25 19.26 -12.32
CA PRO A 174 -3.35 19.41 -13.26
C PRO A 174 -2.80 19.68 -14.66
N ALA A 175 -3.39 19.03 -15.68
CA ALA A 175 -2.90 19.01 -17.05
C ALA A 175 -2.63 20.42 -17.60
N ASN A 176 -1.39 20.88 -17.44
CA ASN A 176 -0.89 22.12 -18.01
C ASN A 176 -0.14 21.75 -19.30
N PRO A 177 -0.54 22.26 -20.47
CA PRO A 177 0.14 21.96 -21.74
C PRO A 177 1.61 22.42 -21.78
N ASN A 178 2.04 23.28 -20.86
CA ASN A 178 3.43 23.73 -20.71
C ASN A 178 4.19 23.02 -19.56
N ALA A 179 3.60 22.02 -18.90
CA ALA A 179 4.31 21.27 -17.86
C ALA A 179 5.47 20.47 -18.49
N PRO A 180 6.67 20.47 -17.87
CA PRO A 180 7.76 19.61 -18.32
C PRO A 180 7.29 18.16 -18.30
N SER A 181 7.54 17.43 -19.39
CA SER A 181 7.16 16.02 -19.48
C SER A 181 7.72 15.26 -18.27
N PRO A 182 6.95 14.33 -17.68
CA PRO A 182 7.39 13.57 -16.52
C PRO A 182 8.62 12.70 -16.82
N PHE A 183 8.99 12.55 -18.09
CA PHE A 183 10.25 11.95 -18.52
C PHE A 183 11.09 13.02 -19.22
N ASN A 184 12.22 13.38 -18.63
CA ASN A 184 13.25 14.19 -19.25
C ASN A 184 14.38 13.27 -19.72
N GLN A 185 14.76 13.34 -20.99
CA GLN A 185 15.90 12.57 -21.48
C GLN A 185 17.16 13.21 -20.88
N GLY A 186 17.81 12.52 -19.95
CA GLY A 186 19.12 12.96 -19.48
C GLY A 186 20.09 13.00 -20.66
N PRO A 187 21.06 13.93 -20.69
CA PRO A 187 22.11 13.88 -21.70
C PRO A 187 22.78 12.50 -21.64
N ALA A 188 22.91 11.83 -22.78
CA ALA A 188 23.52 10.52 -22.83
C ALA A 188 24.93 10.58 -22.19
N PRO A 189 25.32 9.60 -21.36
CA PRO A 189 26.67 9.57 -20.80
C PRO A 189 27.68 9.46 -21.95
N GLY A 190 28.39 10.55 -22.24
CA GLY A 190 29.46 10.59 -23.24
C GLY A 190 29.34 11.63 -24.35
N VAL A 191 28.22 12.36 -24.48
CA VAL A 191 28.15 13.52 -25.41
C VAL A 191 28.51 14.78 -24.64
N ALA A 192 29.78 15.17 -24.71
CA ALA A 192 30.17 16.53 -24.39
C ALA A 192 29.41 17.46 -25.33
N VAL A 193 28.58 18.34 -24.77
CA VAL A 193 28.02 19.47 -25.53
C VAL A 193 29.22 20.30 -26.00
N PRO A 194 29.45 20.49 -27.31
CA PRO A 194 30.48 21.41 -27.75
C PRO A 194 30.08 22.80 -27.25
N GLN A 195 30.82 23.32 -26.26
CA GLN A 195 30.72 24.71 -25.88
C GLN A 195 31.15 25.52 -27.09
N ALA A 196 30.20 26.23 -27.72
CA ALA A 196 30.51 27.18 -28.76
C ALA A 196 31.49 28.22 -28.18
N PRO A 197 32.63 28.50 -28.84
CA PRO A 197 33.55 29.50 -28.35
C PRO A 197 32.87 30.86 -28.39
N THR A 198 32.66 31.45 -27.21
CA THR A 198 32.27 32.85 -27.06
C THR A 198 33.42 33.70 -27.57
N GLY A 199 33.38 34.02 -28.86
CA GLY A 199 34.36 34.84 -29.54
C GLY A 199 33.86 36.27 -29.72
N ARG A 200 34.54 37.16 -28.98
CA ARG A 200 34.79 38.60 -29.21
C ARG A 200 33.84 39.61 -28.59
#